data_AF-A0A353QZY6-F1
#
_entry.id   AF-A0A353QZY6-F1
#
_cell.length_a   1.000
_cell.length_b   1.000
_cell.length_c   1.000
_cell.angle_alpha   90.00
_cell.angle_beta   90.00
_cell.angle_gamma   90.00
#
_symmetry.space_group_name_H-M   'P 1'
#
loop_
_entity.id
_entity.type
_entity.pdbx_description
1 polymer ?
#
loop_
_entity_poly.entity_id
_entity_poly.type
_entity_poly.pdbx_seq_one_letter_code
_entity_poly.pdbx_strand_id
1 'polypeptide(L)' 'MRAVLFDLDGTLADTAPDLGAALNTLRRQADLDELPLNTIRPWVSKGARGLIQCG' A
#
# COMPACT_ATOMS: atom_id res chain seq x y z
N MET A 1 -31.34 11.65 6.26
CA MET A 1 -29.91 11.89 6.56
C MET A 1 -29.13 11.76 5.27
N ARG A 2 -28.27 12.72 4.92
CA ARG A 2 -27.32 12.62 3.78
C ARG A 2 -25.91 12.47 4.35
N ALA A 3 -25.16 11.49 3.88
CA ALA A 3 -23.76 11.26 4.24
C ALA A 3 -22.94 10.99 2.99
N VAL A 4 -21.65 11.30 3.06
CA VAL A 4 -20.67 11.02 2.01
C VAL A 4 -19.55 10.18 2.63
N LEU A 5 -19.19 9.09 1.97
CA LEU A 5 -18.04 8.28 2.33
C LEU A 5 -16.87 8.63 1.40
N PHE A 6 -15.70 8.81 2.01
CA PHE A 6 -14.44 8.98 1.31
C PHE A 6 -13.55 7.78 1.63
N ASP A 7 -12.79 7.35 0.64
CA ASP A 7 -11.69 6.44 0.88
C ASP A 7 -10.55 7.17 1.62
N LEU A 8 -9.70 6.43 2.32
CA LEU A 8 -8.53 6.99 2.99
C LEU A 8 -7.33 7.05 2.03
N ASP A 9 -7.00 5.89 1.46
CA ASP A 9 -5.75 5.62 0.76
C ASP A 9 -5.69 6.31 -0.62
N GLY A 10 -4.85 7.33 -0.74
CA GLY A 10 -4.72 8.13 -1.95
C GLY A 10 -5.89 9.10 -2.19
N THR A 11 -6.87 9.16 -1.30
CA THR A 11 -7.98 10.13 -1.34
C THR A 11 -7.85 11.18 -0.24
N LEU A 12 -7.85 10.78 1.03
CA LEU A 12 -7.66 11.69 2.17
C LEU A 12 -6.19 11.78 2.61
N ALA A 13 -5.41 10.73 2.40
CA ALA A 13 -4.00 10.67 2.76
C ALA A 13 -3.18 9.95 1.68
N ASP A 14 -1.97 10.45 1.38
CA ASP A 14 -1.02 9.71 0.54
C ASP A 14 -0.27 8.67 1.39
N THR A 15 -0.91 7.52 1.60
CA THR A 15 -0.40 6.41 2.43
C THR A 15 0.58 5.51 1.69
N ALA A 16 0.81 5.74 0.40
CA ALA A 16 1.64 4.87 -0.43
C ALA A 16 3.11 4.75 0.04
N PRO A 17 3.80 5.83 0.48
CA PRO A 17 5.16 5.71 0.98
C PRO A 17 5.27 4.83 2.23
N ASP A 18 4.35 5.00 3.18
CA ASP A 18 4.36 4.28 4.46
C ASP A 18 4.03 2.79 4.26
N LEU A 19 2.99 2.50 3.48
CA LEU A 19 2.60 1.12 3.17
C LEU A 19 3.65 0.42 2.30
N GLY A 20 4.31 1.14 1.40
CA GLY A 20 5.44 0.61 0.64
C GLY A 20 6.65 0.29 1.51
N ALA A 21 6.98 1.14 2.48
CA ALA A 21 8.05 0.87 3.44
C ALA A 21 7.74 -0.34 4.34
N ALA A 22 6.48 -0.49 4.76
CA ALA A 22 6.03 -1.65 5.51
C ALA A 22 6.16 -2.94 4.68
N LEU A 23 5.72 -2.92 3.41
CA LEU A 23 5.87 -4.06 2.51
C LEU A 23 7.34 -4.42 2.30
N ASN A 24 8.20 -3.45 1.98
CA ASN A 24 9.63 -3.70 1.78
C ASN A 24 10.35 -4.19 3.05
N THR A 25 9.87 -3.80 4.23
CA THR A 25 10.36 -4.37 5.50
C THR A 25 10.07 -5.87 5.59
N LEU A 26 8.85 -6.29 5.23
CA LEU A 26 8.49 -7.72 5.20
C LEU A 26 9.25 -8.49 4.12
N ARG A 27 9.45 -7.88 2.93
CA ARG A 27 10.25 -8.48 1.85
C ARG A 27 11.69 -8.74 2.28
N ARG A 28 12.34 -7.75 2.93
CA ARG A 28 13.69 -7.92 3.48
C ARG A 28 13.77 -9.02 4.53
N GLN A 29 12.75 -9.16 5.39
CA GLN A 29 12.68 -10.25 6.38
C GLN A 29 12.52 -11.63 5.73
N ALA A 30 12.01 -11.68 4.50
CA ALA A 30 11.82 -12.89 3.71
C ALA A 30 12.94 -13.12 2.68
N ASP A 31 14.07 -12.40 2.77
CA ASP A 31 15.18 -12.44 1.81
C ASP A 31 14.77 -12.15 0.35
N LEU A 32 13.76 -11.28 0.18
CA LEU A 32 13.30 -10.79 -1.13
C LEU A 32 13.79 -9.37 -1.41
N ASP A 33 14.09 -9.09 -2.67
CA ASP A 33 14.45 -7.75 -3.15
C ASP A 33 13.33 -6.75 -2.91
N GLU A 34 13.65 -5.52 -2.51
CA GLU A 34 12.67 -4.44 -2.34
C GLU A 34 11.97 -4.08 -3.67
N LEU A 35 10.70 -3.71 -3.58
CA LEU A 35 9.95 -3.20 -4.72
C LEU A 35 10.02 -1.66 -4.75
N PRO A 36 10.18 -1.05 -5.94
CA PRO A 36 10.06 0.39 -6.10
C PRO A 36 8.67 0.89 -5.68
N LEU A 37 8.60 2.07 -5.08
CA LEU A 37 7.32 2.68 -4.67
C LEU A 37 6.32 2.79 -5.83
N ASN A 38 6.80 3.07 -7.05
CA ASN A 38 5.94 3.14 -8.25
C ASN A 38 5.27 1.80 -8.58
N THR A 39 5.89 0.67 -8.21
CA THR A 39 5.31 -0.67 -8.36
C THR A 39 4.25 -0.93 -7.30
N ILE A 40 4.45 -0.43 -6.08
CA ILE A 40 3.56 -0.67 -4.93
C ILE A 40 2.34 0.26 -4.93
N ARG A 41 2.51 1.53 -5.33
CA ARG A 41 1.47 2.57 -5.29
C ARG A 41 0.11 2.15 -5.90
N PRO A 42 0.03 1.43 -7.04
CA PRO A 42 -1.24 0.96 -7.60
C PRO A 42 -1.99 -0.08 -6.75
N TRP A 43 -1.35 -0.65 -5.72
CA TRP A 43 -1.90 -1.69 -4.85
C TRP A 43 -2.39 -1.18 -3.50
N VAL A 44 -2.00 0.04 -3.13
CA VAL A 44 -2.27 0.64 -1.81
C VAL A 44 -3.77 0.74 -1.53
N SER A 45 -4.58 1.21 -2.48
CA SER A 45 -6.04 1.29 -2.33
C SER A 45 -6.78 -0.05 -2.32
N LYS A 46 -6.07 -1.16 -2.58
CA LYS A 46 -6.61 -2.53 -2.47
C LYS A 46 -6.39 -3.13 -1.08
N GLY A 47 -5.86 -2.35 -0.14
CA GLY A 47 -5.59 -2.73 1.24
C GLY A 47 -4.55 -3.85 1.37
N ALA A 48 -4.50 -4.47 2.55
CA ALA A 48 -3.51 -5.50 2.88
C ALA A 48 -3.49 -6.67 1.88
N ARG A 49 -4.66 -7.11 1.39
CA ARG A 49 -4.74 -8.19 0.40
C ARG A 49 -4.09 -7.81 -0.93
N GLY A 50 -4.25 -6.57 -1.37
CA GLY A 50 -3.58 -6.05 -2.55
C GLY A 50 -2.07 -6.00 -2.38
N LEU A 51 -1.59 -5.56 -1.21
CA LEU A 51 -0.16 -5.53 -0.90
C LEU A 51 0.47 -6.93 -0.86
N ILE A 52 -0.22 -7.92 -0.29
CA ILE A 52 0.23 -9.32 -0.31
C ILE A 52 0.32 -9.86 -1.74
N GLN A 53 -0.59 -9.46 -2.63
CA GLN A 53 -0.54 -9.85 -4.04
C GLN A 53 0.55 -9.11 -4.84
N CYS A 54 0.90 -7.89 -4.43
CA CYS A 54 2.04 -7.14 -4.99
C CYS A 54 3.36 -7.87 -4.70
N GLY A 55 3.44 -8.54 -3.55
CA GLY A 55 4.52 -9.45 -3.17
C GLY A 55 5.42 -8.89 -2.08
#